data_AF-A0A9Q1BXG0-F1
#
_entry.id   AF-A0A9Q1BXG0-F1
#
_cell.length_a   1.000
_cell.length_b   1.000
_cell.length_c   1.000
_cell.angle_alpha   90.00
_cell.angle_beta   90.00
_cell.angle_gamma   90.00
#
_symmetry.space_group_name_H-M   'P 1'
#
loop_
_entity.id
_entity.type
_entity.pdbx_description
1 polymer ?
#
loop_
_entity_poly.entity_id
_entity_poly.type
_entity_poly.pdbx_seq_one_letter_code
_entity_poly.pdbx_strand_id
1 'polypeptide(L)'
;MERTPEQFIFYVNEKLKQSRPGKMGVKLSFPKYAKDELICVYSAIDTYLGITRPFRTDNKFFISYLKPHKAVTKETISRWIKLVLGASGLNTDIFQAHSTRAASASAAFDRNLPIDLILQTAGWSNERTFALFYNKEITKSDCVSQFQAAIMK
;
A
#
# COMPACT_ATOMS: atom_id res chain seq x y z
N MET A 1 -3.24 17.33 -7.32
CA MET A 1 -4.21 16.30 -6.90
C MET A 1 -5.56 16.77 -7.37
N GLU A 2 -6.30 15.92 -8.06
CA GLU A 2 -7.66 16.20 -8.49
C GLU A 2 -8.62 15.39 -7.62
N ARG A 3 -9.70 16.04 -7.16
CA ARG A 3 -10.77 15.41 -6.41
C ARG A 3 -12.04 15.43 -7.26
N THR A 4 -12.66 14.27 -7.40
CA THR A 4 -14.01 14.12 -7.96
C THR A 4 -14.91 13.42 -6.92
N PRO A 5 -16.24 13.39 -7.11
CA PRO A 5 -17.13 12.61 -6.24
C PRO A 5 -16.78 11.11 -6.19
N GLU A 6 -16.23 10.59 -7.29
CA GLU A 6 -16.00 9.15 -7.47
C GLU A 6 -14.55 8.70 -7.26
N GLN A 7 -13.58 9.61 -7.30
CA GLN A 7 -12.16 9.24 -7.16
C GLN A 7 -11.27 10.42 -6.76
N PHE A 8 -10.12 10.10 -6.17
CA PHE A 8 -8.95 10.98 -6.06
C PHE A 8 -7.89 10.60 -7.09
N ILE A 9 -7.28 11.59 -7.73
CA ILE A 9 -6.22 11.39 -8.70
C ILE A 9 -4.97 12.18 -8.28
N PHE A 10 -3.84 11.48 -8.22
CA PHE A 10 -2.53 12.07 -7.96
C PHE A 10 -1.66 11.96 -9.22
N TYR A 11 -0.96 13.05 -9.51
CA TYR A 11 0.02 13.13 -10.58
C TYR A 11 1.39 13.27 -9.95
N VAL A 12 2.24 12.26 -10.15
CA VAL A 12 3.62 12.27 -9.68
C VAL A 12 4.51 12.56 -10.86
N ASN A 13 4.87 13.84 -11.03
CA ASN A 13 5.66 14.32 -12.17
C ASN A 13 7.18 14.35 -11.89
N GLU A 14 7.57 14.11 -10.64
CA GLU A 14 8.97 14.03 -10.24
C GLU A 14 9.63 12.73 -10.74
N LYS A 15 10.94 12.77 -10.99
CA LYS A 15 11.71 11.54 -11.30
C LYS A 15 11.75 10.65 -10.06
N LEU A 16 11.10 9.50 -10.16
CA LEU A 16 11.15 8.44 -9.16
C LEU A 16 12.27 7.46 -9.50
N LYS A 17 12.69 6.67 -8.51
CA LYS A 17 13.60 5.52 -8.73
C LYS A 17 13.08 4.56 -9.81
N GLN A 18 11.76 4.51 -9.99
CA GLN A 18 11.08 3.66 -10.97
C GLN A 18 10.78 4.40 -12.30
N SER A 19 11.16 5.67 -12.44
CA SER A 19 10.97 6.42 -13.68
C SER A 19 11.89 5.90 -14.78
N ARG A 20 11.43 5.97 -16.03
CA ARG A 20 12.16 5.48 -17.21
C ARG A 20 12.22 6.57 -18.29
N PRO A 21 13.27 6.59 -19.12
CA PRO A 21 13.27 7.42 -20.33
C PRO A 21 12.01 7.15 -21.17
N GLY A 22 11.30 8.20 -21.58
CA GLY A 22 10.05 8.09 -22.37
C GLY A 22 8.76 7.80 -21.60
N LYS A 23 8.81 7.43 -20.30
CA LYS A 23 7.63 7.37 -19.42
C LYS A 23 7.77 8.40 -18.30
N MET A 24 7.31 9.62 -18.56
CA MET A 24 7.21 10.67 -17.54
C MET A 24 5.83 10.65 -16.89
N GLY A 25 5.82 10.82 -15.57
CA GLY A 25 4.58 10.92 -14.80
C GLY A 25 4.00 9.57 -14.40
N VAL A 26 3.61 9.44 -13.13
CA VAL A 26 2.74 8.35 -12.66
C VAL A 26 1.41 8.95 -12.26
N LYS A 27 0.32 8.47 -12.87
CA LYS A 27 -1.05 8.78 -12.47
C LYS A 27 -1.51 7.70 -11.50
N LEU A 28 -1.81 8.08 -10.26
CA LEU A 28 -2.42 7.20 -9.27
C LEU A 28 -3.89 7.58 -9.12
N SER A 29 -4.79 6.63 -9.37
CA SER A 29 -6.23 6.80 -9.18
C SER A 29 -6.68 5.96 -7.99
N PHE A 30 -7.45 6.59 -7.10
CA PHE A 30 -8.08 5.95 -5.94
C PHE A 30 -9.59 6.14 -6.05
N PRO A 31 -10.30 5.19 -6.70
CA PRO A 31 -11.74 5.23 -6.79
C PRO A 31 -12.39 5.01 -5.42
N LYS A 32 -13.57 5.59 -5.23
CA LYS A 32 -14.39 5.40 -4.05
C LYS A 32 -14.85 3.95 -3.99
N TYR A 33 -14.60 3.31 -2.87
CA TYR A 33 -14.98 1.92 -2.63
C TYR A 33 -16.25 1.88 -1.78
N ALA A 34 -17.40 1.74 -2.43
CA ALA A 34 -18.71 1.82 -1.77
C ALA A 34 -19.09 0.58 -0.94
N LYS A 35 -18.40 -0.55 -1.12
CA LYS A 35 -18.76 -1.81 -0.44
C LYS A 35 -18.36 -1.82 1.04
N ASP A 36 -17.26 -1.15 1.39
CA ASP A 36 -16.78 -1.06 2.76
C ASP A 36 -16.01 0.24 2.97
N GLU A 37 -16.58 1.12 3.78
CA GLU A 37 -16.00 2.44 4.06
C GLU A 37 -14.74 2.36 4.91
N LEU A 38 -14.59 1.35 5.76
CA LEU A 38 -13.46 1.22 6.69
C LEU A 38 -12.14 0.95 5.96
N ILE A 39 -12.19 0.32 4.79
CA ILE A 39 -11.03 0.06 3.93
C ILE A 39 -10.97 0.99 2.70
N CYS A 40 -11.89 1.96 2.61
CA CYS A 40 -12.00 2.84 1.47
C CYS A 40 -10.91 3.93 1.51
N VAL A 41 -9.94 3.83 0.58
CA VAL A 41 -8.85 4.81 0.46
C VAL A 41 -9.39 6.22 0.17
N TYR A 42 -10.48 6.35 -0.60
CA TYR A 42 -11.12 7.64 -0.86
C TYR A 42 -11.59 8.30 0.44
N SER A 43 -12.35 7.58 1.26
CA SER A 43 -12.90 8.10 2.53
C SER A 43 -11.78 8.44 3.51
N ALA A 44 -10.72 7.62 3.56
CA ALA A 44 -9.53 7.89 4.36
C ALA A 44 -8.80 9.18 3.92
N ILE A 45 -8.61 9.39 2.62
CA ILE A 45 -8.00 10.61 2.08
C ILE A 45 -8.86 11.83 2.40
N ASP A 46 -10.17 11.74 2.19
CA ASP A 46 -11.07 12.87 2.44
C ASP A 46 -11.09 13.28 3.92
N THR A 47 -11.24 12.30 4.80
CA THR A 47 -11.20 12.49 6.25
C THR A 47 -9.87 13.11 6.69
N TYR A 48 -8.75 12.58 6.20
CA TYR A 48 -7.43 13.09 6.51
C TYR A 48 -7.24 14.55 6.04
N LEU A 49 -7.68 14.88 4.82
CA LEU A 49 -7.62 16.26 4.30
C LEU A 49 -8.51 17.20 5.11
N GLY A 50 -9.69 16.77 5.52
CA GLY A 50 -10.60 17.54 6.38
C GLY A 50 -9.98 17.88 7.73
N ILE A 51 -9.42 16.88 8.42
CA ILE A 51 -8.76 17.04 9.73
C ILE A 51 -7.50 17.90 9.63
N THR A 52 -6.70 17.72 8.57
CA THR A 52 -5.41 18.40 8.43
C THR A 52 -5.50 19.80 7.83
N ARG A 53 -6.64 20.17 7.21
CA ARG A 53 -6.85 21.47 6.56
C ARG A 53 -6.34 22.68 7.35
N PRO A 54 -6.65 22.87 8.65
CA PRO A 54 -6.20 24.05 9.39
C PRO A 54 -4.70 24.09 9.69
N PHE A 55 -3.99 22.96 9.56
CA PHE A 55 -2.57 22.84 9.92
C PHE A 55 -1.64 22.84 8.70
N ARG A 56 -2.20 22.83 7.48
CA ARG A 56 -1.42 22.71 6.24
C ARG A 56 -0.76 24.03 5.86
N THR A 57 0.56 24.00 5.87
CA THR A 57 1.43 25.09 5.38
C THR A 57 2.26 24.68 4.16
N ASP A 58 2.41 23.38 3.92
CA ASP A 58 3.18 22.78 2.82
C ASP A 58 2.24 22.08 1.82
N ASN A 59 2.70 21.93 0.58
CA ASN A 59 2.05 21.19 -0.51
C ASN A 59 2.24 19.67 -0.42
N LYS A 60 3.05 19.16 0.52
CA LYS A 60 3.17 17.72 0.75
C LYS A 60 1.89 17.13 1.34
N PHE A 61 1.54 15.92 0.88
CA PHE A 61 0.30 15.25 1.30
C PHE A 61 0.34 14.87 2.79
N PHE A 62 1.39 14.16 3.22
CA PHE A 62 1.55 13.76 4.62
C PHE A 62 2.25 14.84 5.45
N ILE A 63 1.65 15.21 6.58
CA ILE A 63 2.18 16.17 7.54
C ILE A 63 2.30 15.54 8.92
N SER A 64 3.15 16.11 9.77
CA SER A 64 3.35 15.65 11.14
C SER A 64 2.13 15.99 12.00
N TYR A 65 1.76 15.07 12.89
CA TYR A 65 0.76 15.36 13.93
C TYR A 65 1.33 16.21 15.07
N LEU A 66 2.65 16.37 15.14
CA LEU A 66 3.33 17.26 16.09
C LEU A 66 3.50 18.65 15.48
N LYS A 67 3.31 19.70 16.30
CA LYS A 67 3.68 21.07 15.92
C LYS A 67 5.17 21.12 15.56
N PRO A 68 5.58 21.86 14.51
CA PRO A 68 4.78 22.79 13.71
C PRO A 68 4.10 22.17 12.46
N HIS A 69 3.67 20.91 12.50
CA HIS A 69 2.91 20.22 11.44
C HIS A 69 3.58 20.22 10.05
N LYS A 70 4.91 20.14 10.04
CA LYS A 70 5.70 20.09 8.81
C LYS A 70 5.46 18.80 8.03
N ALA A 71 5.80 18.82 6.74
CA ALA A 71 5.84 17.62 5.91
C ALA A 71 6.67 16.51 6.57
N VAL A 72 6.17 15.26 6.53
CA VAL A 72 6.91 14.11 7.05
C VAL A 72 7.82 13.50 6.00
N THR A 73 8.89 12.86 6.46
CA THR A 73 9.83 12.16 5.59
C THR A 73 9.36 10.73 5.26
N LYS A 74 10.01 10.09 4.29
CA LYS A 74 9.74 8.70 3.91
C LYS A 74 10.00 7.73 5.07
N GLU A 75 11.00 8.03 5.89
CA GLU A 75 11.38 7.25 7.07
C GLU A 75 10.29 7.31 8.14
N THR A 76 9.66 8.47 8.32
CA THR A 76 8.53 8.63 9.25
C THR A 76 7.34 7.80 8.82
N ILE A 77 6.99 7.84 7.53
CA ILE A 77 5.89 7.02 6.97
C ILE A 77 6.20 5.53 7.12
N SER A 78 7.44 5.12 6.81
CA SER A 78 7.90 3.72 6.98
C SER A 78 7.73 3.25 8.43
N ARG A 79 8.12 4.10 9.40
CA ARG A 79 7.93 3.82 10.83
C ARG A 79 6.45 3.69 11.19
N TRP A 80 5.57 4.57 10.72
CA TRP A 80 4.13 4.46 10.97
C TRP A 80 3.54 3.17 10.43
N ILE A 81 3.93 2.75 9.22
CA ILE A 81 3.50 1.46 8.66
C ILE A 81 3.97 0.31 9.56
N LYS A 82 5.24 0.30 9.99
CA LYS A 82 5.75 -0.73 10.91
C LYS A 82 4.98 -0.76 12.23
N LEU A 83 4.65 0.40 12.80
CA LEU A 83 3.87 0.47 14.04
C LEU A 83 2.48 -0.14 13.85
N VAL A 84 1.80 0.13 12.72
CA VAL A 84 0.50 -0.48 12.42
C VAL A 84 0.62 -1.99 12.22
N LEU A 85 1.68 -2.47 11.55
CA LEU A 85 1.93 -3.91 11.41
C LEU A 85 2.09 -4.58 12.79
N GLY A 86 2.91 -3.99 13.66
CA GLY A 86 3.13 -4.48 15.02
C GLY A 86 1.85 -4.46 15.87
N ALA A 87 1.09 -3.38 15.80
CA ALA A 87 -0.21 -3.26 16.46
C ALA A 87 -1.25 -4.27 15.93
N SER A 88 -1.07 -4.77 14.70
CA SER A 88 -1.89 -5.83 14.11
C SER A 88 -1.40 -7.24 14.47
N GLY A 89 -0.41 -7.38 15.36
CA GLY A 89 0.13 -8.68 15.78
C GLY A 89 1.18 -9.28 14.84
N LEU A 90 1.67 -8.53 13.86
CA LEU A 90 2.71 -9.02 12.94
C LEU A 90 4.11 -8.82 13.53
N ASN A 91 5.00 -9.80 13.35
CA ASN A 91 6.39 -9.68 13.76
C ASN A 91 7.12 -8.65 12.87
N THR A 92 7.45 -7.49 13.44
CA THR A 92 8.07 -6.37 12.70
C THR A 92 9.59 -6.48 12.50
N ASP A 93 10.21 -7.58 12.93
CA ASP A 93 11.59 -7.93 12.55
C ASP A 93 11.59 -8.62 11.19
N ILE A 94 10.53 -9.39 10.91
CA ILE A 94 10.32 -10.10 9.64
C ILE A 94 9.57 -9.21 8.65
N PHE A 95 8.43 -8.64 9.07
CA PHE A 95 7.56 -7.84 8.21
C PHE A 95 7.85 -6.35 8.38
N GLN A 96 8.42 -5.77 7.33
CA GLN A 96 8.81 -4.37 7.27
C GLN A 96 7.77 -3.57 6.48
N ALA A 97 7.93 -2.24 6.42
CA ALA A 97 7.00 -1.38 5.67
C ALA A 97 6.82 -1.81 4.20
N HIS A 98 7.88 -2.29 3.55
CA HIS A 98 7.84 -2.74 2.16
C HIS A 98 7.14 -4.09 1.97
N SER A 99 6.96 -4.87 3.03
CA SER A 99 6.26 -6.16 2.98
C SER A 99 4.78 -5.99 2.59
N THR A 100 4.18 -4.83 2.89
CA THR A 100 2.80 -4.49 2.48
C THR A 100 2.62 -4.53 0.96
N ARG A 101 3.60 -4.03 0.20
CA ARG A 101 3.59 -4.05 -1.27
C ARG A 101 3.67 -5.48 -1.81
N ALA A 102 4.53 -6.32 -1.23
CA ALA A 102 4.64 -7.72 -1.62
C ALA A 102 3.33 -8.46 -1.33
N ALA A 103 2.79 -8.31 -0.11
CA ALA A 103 1.54 -8.94 0.31
C ALA A 103 0.36 -8.54 -0.59
N SER A 104 0.23 -7.24 -0.92
CA SER A 104 -0.83 -6.77 -1.82
C SER A 104 -0.72 -7.35 -3.23
N ALA A 105 0.50 -7.46 -3.77
CA ALA A 105 0.70 -8.01 -5.11
C ALA A 105 0.49 -9.54 -5.14
N SER A 106 0.96 -10.26 -4.14
CA SER A 106 0.66 -11.68 -3.94
C SER A 106 -0.84 -11.94 -3.86
N ALA A 107 -1.57 -11.15 -3.06
CA ALA A 107 -3.02 -11.31 -2.92
C ALA A 107 -3.78 -11.02 -4.22
N ALA A 108 -3.29 -10.07 -5.03
CA ALA A 108 -3.84 -9.82 -6.36
C ALA A 108 -3.61 -11.01 -7.30
N PHE A 109 -2.42 -11.61 -7.25
CA PHE A 109 -2.06 -12.78 -8.04
C PHE A 109 -2.86 -14.03 -7.64
N ASP A 110 -3.00 -14.31 -6.34
CA ASP A 110 -3.82 -15.41 -5.80
C ASP A 110 -5.30 -15.28 -6.21
N ARG A 111 -5.78 -14.05 -6.41
CA ARG A 111 -7.12 -13.75 -6.96
C ARG A 111 -7.19 -13.78 -8.48
N ASN A 112 -6.18 -14.32 -9.16
CA ASN A 112 -6.10 -14.47 -10.63
C ASN A 112 -6.24 -13.15 -11.40
N LEU A 113 -5.77 -12.03 -10.84
CA LEU A 113 -5.66 -10.80 -11.62
C LEU A 113 -4.56 -10.95 -12.70
N PRO A 114 -4.75 -10.38 -13.90
CA PRO A 114 -3.74 -10.46 -14.96
C PRO A 114 -2.39 -9.92 -14.49
N ILE A 115 -1.32 -10.65 -14.79
CA ILE A 115 0.03 -10.30 -14.33
C ILE A 115 0.45 -8.91 -14.83
N ASP A 116 0.11 -8.55 -16.07
CA ASP A 116 0.41 -7.23 -16.64
C ASP A 116 -0.23 -6.10 -15.83
N LEU A 117 -1.46 -6.30 -15.35
CA LEU A 117 -2.17 -5.34 -14.51
C LEU A 117 -1.49 -5.21 -13.14
N ILE A 118 -1.04 -6.31 -12.54
CA ILE A 118 -0.31 -6.30 -11.26
C ILE A 118 1.03 -5.58 -11.44
N LEU A 119 1.80 -5.90 -12.48
CA LEU A 119 3.09 -5.26 -12.76
C LEU A 119 2.90 -3.75 -13.02
N GLN A 120 1.91 -3.36 -13.81
CA GLN A 120 1.60 -1.96 -14.07
C GLN A 120 1.22 -1.21 -12.78
N THR A 121 0.34 -1.80 -11.96
CA THR A 121 -0.16 -1.19 -10.71
C THR A 121 0.95 -1.07 -9.67
N ALA A 122 1.80 -2.10 -9.55
CA ALA A 122 2.94 -2.08 -8.65
C ALA A 122 4.10 -1.22 -9.19
N GLY A 123 4.12 -0.86 -10.48
CA GLY A 123 5.25 -0.18 -11.11
C GLY A 123 6.48 -1.07 -11.28
N TRP A 124 6.27 -2.36 -11.55
CA TRP A 124 7.30 -3.27 -12.02
C TRP A 124 7.23 -3.42 -13.54
N SER A 125 8.29 -3.94 -14.14
CA SER A 125 8.30 -4.18 -15.59
C SER A 125 8.89 -5.51 -15.98
N ASN A 126 9.21 -6.32 -14.99
CA ASN A 126 9.68 -7.67 -15.21
C ASN A 126 8.89 -8.58 -14.27
N GLU A 127 8.16 -9.50 -14.88
CA GLU A 127 7.45 -10.56 -14.18
C GLU A 127 8.39 -11.41 -13.31
N ARG A 128 9.59 -11.72 -13.81
CA ARG A 128 10.60 -12.47 -13.06
C ARG A 128 10.95 -11.80 -11.73
N THR A 129 11.02 -10.47 -11.71
CA THR A 129 11.27 -9.72 -10.47
C THR A 129 10.12 -9.89 -9.50
N PHE A 130 8.88 -9.83 -9.98
CA PHE A 130 7.70 -10.12 -9.16
C PHE A 130 7.75 -11.55 -8.62
N ALA A 131 7.88 -12.55 -9.49
CA ALA A 131 7.87 -13.97 -9.14
C ALA A 131 8.96 -14.34 -8.11
N LEU A 132 10.19 -13.83 -8.26
CA LEU A 132 11.30 -14.20 -7.38
C LEU A 132 11.27 -13.47 -6.03
N PHE A 133 10.90 -12.18 -6.01
CA PHE A 133 11.12 -11.35 -4.83
C PHE A 133 9.84 -10.93 -4.11
N TYR A 134 8.71 -10.84 -4.83
CA TYR A 134 7.49 -10.23 -4.32
C TYR A 134 6.30 -11.18 -4.25
N ASN A 135 6.25 -12.23 -5.08
CA ASN A 135 5.22 -13.26 -4.99
C ASN A 135 5.52 -14.18 -3.80
N LYS A 136 5.03 -13.78 -2.62
CA LYS A 136 5.05 -14.59 -1.41
C LYS A 136 3.88 -15.55 -1.39
N GLU A 137 4.13 -16.77 -0.94
CA GLU A 137 3.11 -17.78 -0.71
C GLU A 137 2.11 -17.29 0.33
N ILE A 138 0.83 -17.48 0.03
CA ILE A 138 -0.27 -17.21 0.95
C ILE A 138 -0.70 -18.57 1.50
N THR A 139 -0.19 -18.91 2.68
CA THR A 139 -0.69 -20.06 3.42
C THR A 139 -2.12 -19.77 3.87
N LYS A 140 -3.08 -20.48 3.27
CA LYS A 140 -4.39 -20.64 3.90
C LYS A 140 -4.12 -21.45 5.16
N SER A 141 -4.64 -21.03 6.31
CA SER A 141 -4.47 -21.81 7.53
C SER A 141 -5.13 -23.16 7.31
N ASP A 142 -4.33 -24.15 6.96
CA ASP A 142 -4.82 -25.48 6.72
C ASP A 142 -5.26 -26.07 8.06
N CYS A 143 -6.57 -26.21 8.21
CA CYS A 143 -7.23 -27.12 9.16
C CYS A 143 -6.57 -28.53 9.11
N VAL A 144 -5.90 -28.88 8.00
CA VAL A 144 -5.13 -30.12 7.80
C VAL A 144 -3.99 -30.29 8.82
N SER A 145 -3.35 -29.20 9.27
CA SER A 145 -2.27 -29.28 10.27
C SER A 145 -2.75 -29.78 11.64
N GLN A 146 -4.00 -29.47 12.00
CA GLN A 146 -4.63 -29.98 13.22
C GLN A 146 -5.05 -31.46 13.08
N PHE A 147 -5.45 -31.89 11.88
CA PHE A 147 -5.83 -33.28 11.61
C PHE A 147 -4.61 -34.23 11.66
N GLN A 148 -3.49 -33.84 11.06
CA GLN A 148 -2.26 -34.64 11.08
C GLN A 148 -1.65 -34.74 12.50
N ALA A 149 -1.73 -33.66 13.30
CA ALA A 149 -1.29 -33.67 14.69
C ALA A 149 -2.19 -34.51 15.63
N ALA A 150 -3.45 -34.75 15.24
CA ALA A 150 -4.39 -35.58 16.00
C ALA A 150 -4.25 -37.08 15.70
N ILE A 151 -3.76 -37.46 14.51
CA ILE A 151 -3.62 -38.86 14.08
C ILE A 151 -2.26 -39.47 14.45
N MET A 152 -1.18 -38.69 14.44
CA MET A 152 0.17 -39.20 14.74
C MET A 152 0.54 -39.21 16.23
N LYS A 153 -0.40 -39.62 17.09
CA LYS A 153 -0.11 -39.98 18.50
C LYS A 153 -0.19 -41.48 18.70
#